data_AF-A0A1F2ZNP3-F1
#
_entry.id   AF-A0A1F2ZNP3-F1
#
_cell.length_a   1.000
_cell.length_b   1.000
_cell.length_c   1.000
_cell.angle_alpha   90.00
_cell.angle_beta   90.00
_cell.angle_gamma   90.00
#
_symmetry.space_group_name_H-M   'P 1'
#
loop_
_entity.id
_entity.type
_entity.pdbx_description
1 polymer ?
#
loop_
_entity_poly.entity_id
_entity_poly.type
_entity_poly.pdbx_seq_one_letter_code
_entity_poly.pdbx_strand_id
1 'polypeptide(L)'
;MEINISENDRKILFSLFKKHLPDIKIWAYGSRINHSNRPNSDLDLVAFIEKKDAAKIADFKEICDESNLTFPIDIHIWNEIPTQFHEVILKNHIQLQS
;
A
#
# COMPACT_ATOMS: atom_id res chain seq x y z
N MET A 1 10.30 12.75 0.13
CA MET A 1 9.70 12.28 -1.13
C MET A 1 8.24 12.05 -0.88
N GLU A 2 7.38 12.48 -1.78
CA GLU A 2 5.92 12.39 -1.64
C GLU A 2 5.38 11.36 -2.64
N ILE A 3 4.36 10.62 -2.24
CA ILE A 3 3.67 9.64 -3.07
C ILE A 3 2.80 10.37 -4.11
N ASN A 4 2.87 9.97 -5.38
CA ASN A 4 2.10 10.58 -6.47
C ASN A 4 0.64 10.09 -6.50
N ILE A 5 -0.20 10.69 -5.65
CA ILE A 5 -1.65 10.48 -5.57
C ILE A 5 -2.36 11.82 -5.32
N SER A 6 -3.64 11.92 -5.69
CA SER A 6 -4.41 13.14 -5.41
C SER A 6 -4.62 13.34 -3.90
N GLU A 7 -4.86 14.58 -3.47
CA GLU A 7 -5.20 14.84 -2.07
C GLU A 7 -6.46 14.10 -1.61
N ASN A 8 -7.44 13.92 -2.51
CA ASN A 8 -8.67 13.21 -2.20
C ASN A 8 -8.41 11.72 -1.99
N ASP A 9 -7.70 11.08 -2.91
CA ASP A 9 -7.30 9.66 -2.77
C ASP A 9 -6.45 9.46 -1.52
N ARG A 10 -5.54 10.39 -1.21
CA ARG A 10 -4.74 10.36 0.02
C ARG A 10 -5.62 10.39 1.26
N LYS A 11 -6.64 11.25 1.32
CA LYS A 11 -7.57 11.30 2.46
C LYS A 11 -8.35 9.99 2.61
N ILE A 12 -8.84 9.43 1.50
CA ILE A 12 -9.56 8.15 1.50
C ILE A 12 -8.64 7.03 2.00
N LEU A 13 -7.48 6.86 1.37
CA LEU A 13 -6.53 5.78 1.67
C LEU A 13 -6.10 5.79 3.14
N PHE A 14 -5.73 6.96 3.69
CA PHE A 14 -5.31 7.08 5.08
C PHE A 14 -6.47 6.87 6.06
N SER A 15 -7.70 7.20 5.68
CA SER A 15 -8.90 6.87 6.46
C SER A 15 -9.13 5.36 6.51
N LEU A 16 -8.98 4.68 5.36
CA LEU A 16 -9.10 3.23 5.27
C LEU A 16 -8.03 2.52 6.11
N PHE A 17 -6.77 2.96 6.06
CA PHE A 17 -5.71 2.40 6.89
C PHE A 17 -6.03 2.51 8.38
N LYS A 18 -6.44 3.69 8.86
CA LYS A 18 -6.81 3.90 10.27
C LYS A 18 -8.00 3.06 10.73
N LYS A 19 -8.95 2.81 9.83
CA LYS A 19 -10.18 2.07 10.16
C LYS A 19 -9.97 0.56 10.16
N HIS A 20 -9.19 0.05 9.21
CA HIS A 20 -9.11 -1.39 8.94
C HIS A 20 -7.77 -2.02 9.30
N LEU A 21 -6.70 -1.22 9.33
CA LEU A 21 -5.33 -1.65 9.59
C LEU A 21 -4.61 -0.74 10.63
N PRO A 22 -5.24 -0.29 11.72
CA PRO A 22 -4.76 0.83 12.55
C PRO A 22 -3.32 0.69 13.07
N ASP A 23 -2.91 -0.54 13.42
CA ASP A 23 -1.60 -0.83 14.03
C ASP A 23 -0.67 -1.59 13.06
N ILE A 24 -0.99 -1.58 11.77
CA ILE A 24 -0.19 -2.23 10.75
C ILE A 24 0.71 -1.20 10.10
N LYS A 25 2.02 -1.44 10.18
CA LYS A 25 3.01 -0.68 9.43
C LYS A 25 2.85 -0.96 7.94
N ILE A 26 2.77 0.10 7.14
CA ILE A 26 2.57 0.03 5.69
C ILE A 26 3.60 0.90 4.99
N TRP A 27 4.26 0.33 4.00
CA TRP A 27 5.14 1.04 3.07
C TRP A 27 4.53 1.08 1.68
N ALA A 28 4.72 2.20 0.98
CA ALA A 28 4.51 2.32 -0.45
C ALA A 28 5.82 2.18 -1.20
N TYR A 29 5.77 1.54 -2.37
CA TYR A 29 6.88 1.43 -3.28
C TYR A 29 6.42 1.57 -4.74
N GLY A 30 7.31 1.31 -5.70
CA GLY A 30 6.95 1.23 -7.11
C GLY A 30 6.71 2.56 -7.80
N SER A 31 5.84 2.54 -8.81
CA SER A 31 5.78 3.60 -9.83
C SER A 31 5.33 4.97 -9.28
N ARG A 32 4.41 4.97 -8.30
CA ARG A 32 3.85 6.18 -7.70
C ARG A 32 4.79 6.89 -6.74
N ILE A 33 5.77 6.19 -6.15
CA ILE A 33 6.84 6.85 -5.38
C ILE A 33 7.99 7.32 -6.29
N ASN A 34 8.14 6.66 -7.45
CA ASN A 34 9.16 6.97 -8.44
C ASN A 34 8.70 8.06 -9.42
N HIS A 35 7.46 8.56 -9.29
CA HIS A 35 6.83 9.50 -10.24
C HIS A 35 6.86 9.03 -11.70
N SER A 36 6.88 7.72 -11.93
CA SER A 36 6.89 7.09 -13.26
C SER A 36 5.55 6.40 -13.58
N ASN A 37 4.56 6.55 -12.71
CA ASN A 37 3.23 5.97 -12.86
C ASN A 37 2.44 6.61 -14.00
N ARG A 38 1.55 5.81 -14.60
CA ARG A 38 0.47 6.30 -15.44
C ARG A 38 -0.71 6.71 -14.55
N PRO A 39 -1.71 7.46 -15.06
CA PRO A 39 -2.87 7.86 -14.27
C PRO A 39 -3.59 6.68 -13.60
N ASN A 40 -3.72 5.56 -14.31
CA ASN A 40 -4.39 4.34 -13.86
C ASN A 40 -3.46 3.25 -13.31
N SER A 41 -2.17 3.54 -13.09
CA SER A 41 -1.27 2.59 -12.41
C SER A 41 -1.81 2.27 -11.02
N ASP A 42 -1.55 1.09 -10.53
CA ASP A 42 -1.77 0.73 -9.13
C ASP A 42 -0.92 1.57 -8.16
N LEU A 43 -1.26 1.45 -6.88
CA LEU A 43 -0.36 1.80 -5.78
C LEU A 43 0.14 0.52 -5.12
N ASP A 44 1.44 0.26 -5.29
CA ASP A 44 2.13 -0.86 -4.65
C ASP A 44 2.37 -0.57 -3.17
N LEU A 45 1.87 -1.47 -2.32
CA LEU A 45 2.00 -1.41 -0.87
C LEU A 45 2.58 -2.71 -0.32
N VAL A 46 3.25 -2.60 0.83
CA VAL A 46 3.61 -3.76 1.65
C VAL A 46 3.23 -3.55 3.10
N ALA A 47 2.57 -4.54 3.68
CA ALA A 47 2.12 -4.58 5.06
C ALA A 47 3.04 -5.47 5.91
N PHE A 48 3.41 -4.96 7.08
CA PHE A 48 4.16 -5.70 8.09
C PHE A 48 3.17 -6.31 9.07
N ILE A 49 2.61 -7.46 8.69
CA ILE A 49 1.57 -8.16 9.43
C ILE A 49 1.99 -9.60 9.70
N GLU A 50 1.52 -10.16 10.81
CA GLU A 50 1.73 -11.57 11.14
C GLU A 50 0.84 -12.47 10.28
N LYS A 51 1.33 -13.69 9.98
CA LYS A 51 0.63 -14.66 9.14
C LYS A 51 -0.80 -14.99 9.64
N LYS A 52 -1.02 -14.98 10.97
CA LYS A 52 -2.33 -15.24 11.57
C LYS A 52 -3.40 -14.21 11.20
N ASP A 53 -2.97 -13.00 10.84
CA ASP A 53 -3.82 -11.86 10.50
C ASP A 53 -3.82 -11.56 8.99
N ALA A 54 -3.19 -12.41 8.17
CA ALA A 54 -3.04 -12.22 6.72
C ALA A 54 -4.37 -12.00 5.98
N ALA A 55 -5.47 -12.60 6.47
CA ALA A 55 -6.80 -12.40 5.91
C ALA A 55 -7.23 -10.93 5.87
N LYS A 56 -6.78 -10.10 6.83
CA LYS A 56 -7.06 -8.66 6.84
C LYS A 56 -6.56 -7.93 5.59
N ILE A 57 -5.49 -8.45 4.97
CA ILE A 57 -4.94 -7.85 3.74
C ILE A 57 -5.83 -8.16 2.53
N ALA A 58 -6.43 -9.36 2.47
CA ALA A 58 -7.41 -9.70 1.44
C ALA A 58 -8.67 -8.85 1.60
N ASP A 59 -9.24 -8.79 2.81
CA ASP A 59 -10.41 -7.95 3.11
C ASP A 59 -10.13 -6.47 2.80
N PHE A 60 -8.92 -5.99 3.10
CA PHE A 60 -8.53 -4.61 2.80
C PHE A 60 -8.46 -4.32 1.30
N LYS A 61 -8.04 -5.29 0.46
CA LYS A 61 -8.08 -5.13 -1.00
C LYS A 61 -9.52 -4.94 -1.47
N GLU A 62 -10.44 -5.80 -1.03
CA GLU A 62 -11.86 -5.70 -1.39
C GLU A 62 -12.45 -4.35 -0.96
N ILE A 63 -12.15 -3.88 0.25
CA ILE A 63 -12.59 -2.57 0.74
C ILE A 63 -12.01 -1.41 -0.12
N CYS A 64 -10.78 -1.53 -0.59
CA CYS A 64 -10.19 -0.53 -1.48
C CYS A 64 -10.86 -0.53 -2.86
N ASP A 65 -11.16 -1.71 -3.40
CA ASP A 65 -11.83 -1.86 -4.70
C ASP A 65 -13.26 -1.34 -4.69
N GLU A 66 -13.96 -1.43 -3.55
CA GLU A 66 -15.29 -0.86 -3.33
C GLU A 66 -15.27 0.64 -2.97
N SER A 67 -14.08 1.22 -2.79
CA SER A 67 -13.93 2.63 -2.40
C SER A 67 -13.96 3.59 -3.59
N ASN A 68 -13.89 4.90 -3.31
CA ASN A 68 -13.78 5.94 -4.33
C ASN A 68 -12.33 6.23 -4.76
N LEU A 69 -11.38 5.32 -4.50
CA LEU A 69 -10.01 5.48 -4.99
C LEU A 69 -10.00 5.43 -6.53
N THR A 70 -9.23 6.34 -7.13
CA THR A 70 -9.16 6.46 -8.60
C THR A 70 -8.20 5.46 -9.26
N PHE A 71 -7.59 4.59 -8.47
CA PHE A 71 -6.62 3.59 -8.90
C PHE A 71 -6.68 2.34 -8.00
N PRO A 72 -6.30 1.16 -8.52
CA PRO A 72 -6.25 -0.06 -7.74
C PRO A 72 -5.14 -0.02 -6.69
N ILE A 73 -5.35 -0.72 -5.57
CA ILE A 73 -4.34 -0.94 -4.53
C ILE A 73 -3.78 -2.35 -4.68
N ASP A 74 -2.47 -2.49 -4.83
CA ASP A 74 -1.81 -3.79 -4.74
C ASP A 74 -0.96 -3.90 -3.46
N ILE A 75 -1.54 -4.54 -2.45
CA ILE A 75 -0.91 -4.73 -1.14
C ILE A 75 -0.39 -6.16 -0.95
N HIS A 76 0.87 -6.27 -0.52
CA HIS A 76 1.55 -7.54 -0.25
C HIS A 76 1.91 -7.68 1.22
N ILE A 77 2.16 -8.89 1.70
CA ILE A 77 2.66 -9.15 3.06
C ILE A 77 4.18 -9.23 3.02
N TRP A 78 4.88 -8.41 3.81
CA TRP A 78 6.35 -8.32 3.78
C TRP A 78 7.04 -9.69 3.85
N ASN A 79 6.60 -10.54 4.79
CA ASN A 79 7.20 -11.85 5.03
C ASN A 79 6.87 -12.90 3.94
N GLU A 80 5.94 -12.63 3.03
CA GLU A 80 5.57 -13.52 1.93
C GLU A 80 6.22 -13.12 0.60
N ILE A 81 6.75 -11.90 0.51
CA ILE A 81 7.49 -11.42 -0.65
C ILE A 81 8.87 -12.10 -0.71
N PRO A 82 9.30 -12.63 -1.87
CA PRO A 82 10.65 -13.18 -2.02
C PRO A 82 11.74 -12.14 -1.72
N THR A 83 12.81 -12.55 -1.05
CA THR A 83 13.89 -11.68 -0.54
C THR A 83 14.51 -10.77 -1.61
N GLN A 84 14.59 -11.21 -2.87
CA GLN A 84 15.08 -10.39 -3.98
C GLN A 84 14.28 -9.08 -4.16
N PHE A 85 12.98 -9.10 -3.87
CA PHE A 85 12.14 -7.91 -3.93
C PHE A 85 12.29 -7.04 -2.68
N HIS A 86 12.64 -7.62 -1.51
CA HIS A 86 12.94 -6.85 -0.31
C HIS A 86 14.08 -5.86 -0.57
N GLU A 87 15.14 -6.30 -1.25
CA GLU A 87 16.27 -5.42 -1.60
C GLU A 87 15.85 -4.23 -2.47
N VAL A 88 14.93 -4.46 -3.41
CA VAL A 88 14.41 -3.41 -4.29
C VAL A 88 13.53 -2.43 -3.52
N ILE A 89 12.63 -2.93 -2.66
CA ILE A 89 11.74 -2.09 -1.85
C ILE A 89 12.52 -1.29 -0.80
N LEU A 90 13.53 -1.89 -0.16
CA LEU A 90 14.37 -1.20 0.82
C LEU A 90 15.17 -0.05 0.19
N LYS A 91 15.56 -0.16 -1.08
CA LYS A 91 16.26 0.91 -1.82
C LYS A 91 15.39 2.14 -2.02
N ASN A 92 14.08 1.97 -2.23
CA ASN A 92 13.16 3.10 -2.34
C ASN A 92 11.75 2.72 -1.88
N HIS A 93 11.36 3.24 -0.73
CA HIS A 93 10.00 3.12 -0.18
C HIS A 93 9.65 4.39 0.61
N ILE A 94 8.35 4.57 0.84
CA ILE A 94 7.82 5.60 1.74
C ILE A 94 6.96 4.91 2.79
N GLN A 95 7.22 5.16 4.07
CA GLN A 95 6.32 4.71 5.13
C GLN A 95 5.05 5.57 5.15
N LEU A 96 3.89 4.93 4.99
CA LEU A 96 2.59 5.60 5.00
C LEU A 96 1.89 5.50 6.35
N GLN A 97 2.10 4.40 7.09
CA GLN A 97 1.51 4.16 8.41
C GLN A 97 2.44 3.34 9.30
N SER A 98 2.31 3.52 10.62
CA SER A 98 2.89 2.72 11.70
C SER A 98 2.08 2.88 12.97
#